data_AF-A0AA40B458-F1
#
_entry.id   AF-A0AA40B458-F1
#
_cell.length_a   1.000
_cell.length_b   1.000
_cell.length_c   1.000
_cell.angle_alpha   90.00
_cell.angle_beta   90.00
_cell.angle_gamma   90.00
#
_symmetry.space_group_name_H-M   'P 1'
#
loop_
_entity.id
_entity.type
_entity.pdbx_description
1 polymer ?
#
loop_
_entity_poly.entity_id
_entity_poly.type
_entity_poly.pdbx_seq_one_letter_code
_entity_poly.pdbx_strand_id
1 'polypeptide(L)'
;MTGIGPALAAGKIEWNSEGGGSVVLRERFYGIAAVDKTFRGVTVIFSPSALGYVPVSAWQMLSFLSDLGPVYAVWTLESCRAGNAWSPAALMQFSATFWTTPSQLVGIGSAGPVFYFLLLPAYYALQLPLILALHNAEVLAAYLAPDLATRYYWTWAWQLSPTWIGLANSVGAHTVVPLLRCRFAGSKALLPSSPRMVLADIGLVAAGVWVYTLAFAPYSAAQIFVPGRAAETDFISHTRRALQFDELCSFAAGFLWLSYSVGDLYAAALIKGGLDLVPLVLLPIIGGCVGPGALLAVTWWWWWRETKLSTIKVKRAA
;
A
#
# COMPACT_ATOMS: atom_id res chain seq x y z
N MET A 1 21.44 -18.39 -8.20
CA MET A 1 20.03 -18.70 -8.48
C MET A 1 19.68 -18.33 -9.92
N THR A 2 18.59 -18.88 -10.44
CA THR A 2 18.02 -18.48 -11.73
C THR A 2 17.42 -17.08 -11.65
N GLY A 3 17.81 -16.19 -12.57
CA GLY A 3 17.09 -14.93 -12.79
C GLY A 3 15.73 -15.16 -13.46
N ILE A 4 14.99 -14.08 -13.70
CA ILE A 4 13.63 -14.12 -14.28
C ILE A 4 13.57 -14.99 -15.54
N GLY A 5 14.41 -14.71 -16.55
CA GLY A 5 14.45 -15.46 -17.80
C GLY A 5 14.66 -16.97 -17.62
N PRO A 6 15.76 -17.41 -16.95
CA PRO A 6 16.00 -18.81 -16.63
C PRO A 6 14.86 -19.49 -15.85
N ALA A 7 14.24 -18.82 -14.86
CA ALA A 7 13.11 -19.40 -14.12
C ALA A 7 11.86 -19.59 -15.01
N LEU A 8 11.50 -18.57 -15.80
CA LEU A 8 10.38 -18.62 -16.74
C LEU A 8 10.57 -19.70 -17.82
N ALA A 9 11.80 -19.91 -18.29
CA ALA A 9 12.16 -20.92 -19.28
C ALA A 9 12.17 -22.35 -18.69
N ALA A 10 12.60 -22.51 -17.43
CA ALA A 10 12.57 -23.80 -16.72
C ALA A 10 11.16 -24.20 -16.26
N GLY A 11 10.21 -23.26 -16.22
CA GLY A 11 8.86 -23.51 -15.68
C GLY A 11 8.82 -23.70 -14.16
N LYS A 12 9.89 -23.29 -13.45
CA LYS A 12 10.03 -23.44 -11.99
C LYS A 12 11.02 -22.43 -11.40
N ILE A 13 10.78 -22.05 -10.15
CA ILE A 13 11.71 -21.26 -9.32
C ILE A 13 12.47 -22.24 -8.43
N GLU A 14 13.80 -22.18 -8.42
CA GLU A 14 14.66 -23.08 -7.63
C GLU A 14 15.77 -22.32 -6.92
N TRP A 15 16.04 -22.71 -5.68
CA TRP A 15 17.07 -22.09 -4.84
C TRP A 15 17.85 -23.12 -4.04
N ASN A 16 19.15 -22.85 -3.90
CA ASN A 16 20.12 -23.71 -3.21
C ASN A 16 20.58 -23.11 -1.87
N SER A 17 19.90 -22.07 -1.36
CA SER A 17 20.11 -21.57 0.01
C SER A 17 19.62 -22.60 1.04
N GLU A 18 19.94 -22.39 2.32
CA GLU A 18 19.62 -23.32 3.42
C GLU A 18 18.17 -23.84 3.35
N GLY A 19 18.03 -25.17 3.33
CA GLY A 19 16.74 -25.85 3.19
C GLY A 19 16.34 -26.25 1.77
N GLY A 20 16.91 -25.65 0.72
CA GLY A 20 16.85 -26.08 -0.69
C GLY A 20 15.44 -26.35 -1.27
N GLY A 21 14.88 -25.43 -2.05
CA GLY A 21 13.48 -25.51 -2.49
C GLY A 21 13.24 -25.31 -3.99
N SER A 22 12.07 -25.79 -4.43
CA SER A 22 11.58 -25.71 -5.81
C SER A 22 10.07 -25.48 -5.81
N VAL A 23 9.58 -24.56 -6.65
CA VAL A 23 8.15 -24.31 -6.88
C VAL A 23 7.87 -24.24 -8.37
N VAL A 24 6.91 -25.04 -8.85
CA VAL A 24 6.49 -25.04 -10.26
C VAL A 24 5.74 -23.74 -10.59
N LEU A 25 6.15 -23.08 -11.68
CA LEU A 25 5.49 -21.88 -12.16
C LEU A 25 4.13 -22.23 -12.78
N ARG A 26 3.08 -21.60 -12.27
CA ARG A 26 1.77 -21.56 -12.94
C ARG A 26 1.88 -20.79 -14.27
N GLU A 27 1.38 -21.40 -15.34
CA GLU A 27 1.22 -20.76 -16.65
C GLU A 27 -0.07 -19.93 -16.78
N ARG A 28 -1.06 -20.21 -15.92
CA ARG A 28 -2.36 -19.53 -15.88
C ARG A 28 -2.82 -19.37 -14.42
N PHE A 29 -3.35 -18.20 -14.10
CA PHE A 29 -3.93 -17.90 -12.79
C PHE A 29 -5.22 -17.09 -12.94
N TYR A 30 -5.18 -16.00 -13.70
CA TYR A 30 -6.32 -15.13 -13.98
C TYR A 30 -7.15 -15.58 -15.19
N GLY A 31 -6.64 -16.51 -16.01
CA GLY A 31 -7.33 -17.04 -17.19
C GLY A 31 -7.24 -16.14 -18.43
N ILE A 32 -6.59 -14.98 -18.33
CA ILE A 32 -6.35 -14.05 -19.43
C ILE A 32 -4.87 -14.11 -19.80
N ALA A 33 -4.53 -14.72 -20.94
CA ALA A 33 -3.16 -15.06 -21.31
C ALA A 33 -2.17 -13.87 -21.28
N ALA A 34 -2.59 -12.67 -21.65
CA ALA A 34 -1.75 -11.47 -21.60
C ALA A 34 -1.45 -11.01 -20.15
N VAL A 35 -2.45 -11.11 -19.26
CA VAL A 35 -2.33 -10.78 -17.84
C VAL A 35 -1.45 -11.83 -17.14
N ASP A 36 -1.76 -13.11 -17.36
CA ASP A 36 -0.98 -14.24 -16.83
C ASP A 36 0.50 -14.14 -17.26
N LYS A 37 0.78 -13.92 -18.55
CA LYS A 37 2.15 -13.76 -19.06
C LYS A 37 2.91 -12.61 -18.37
N THR A 38 2.23 -11.50 -18.11
CA THR A 38 2.82 -10.31 -17.47
C THR A 38 3.13 -10.59 -16.00
N PHE A 39 2.12 -10.99 -15.23
CA PHE A 39 2.27 -11.20 -13.78
C PHE A 39 3.05 -12.47 -13.39
N ARG A 40 3.25 -13.43 -14.31
CA ARG A 40 4.19 -14.54 -14.12
C ARG A 40 5.62 -14.04 -13.92
N GLY A 41 6.06 -13.04 -14.71
CA GLY A 41 7.37 -12.41 -14.55
C GLY A 41 7.48 -11.62 -13.25
N VAL A 42 6.45 -10.83 -12.92
CA VAL A 42 6.40 -10.06 -11.67
C VAL A 42 6.42 -10.98 -10.44
N THR A 43 5.65 -12.06 -10.42
CA THR A 43 5.63 -13.02 -9.30
C THR A 43 7.01 -13.67 -9.08
N VAL A 44 7.81 -13.89 -10.14
CA VAL A 44 9.20 -14.35 -9.99
C VAL A 44 10.07 -13.30 -9.29
N ILE A 45 9.87 -12.00 -9.54
CA ILE A 45 10.55 -10.90 -8.83
C ILE A 45 10.22 -10.92 -7.34
N PHE A 46 8.96 -11.13 -6.94
CA PHE A 46 8.57 -11.21 -5.52
C PHE A 46 8.90 -12.55 -4.85
N SER A 47 9.32 -13.58 -5.61
CA SER A 47 9.60 -14.91 -5.05
C SER A 47 10.70 -14.98 -3.98
N PRO A 48 11.81 -14.20 -4.01
CA PRO A 48 12.85 -14.28 -2.98
C PRO A 48 12.37 -13.85 -1.58
N SER A 49 11.45 -12.90 -1.52
CA SER A 49 10.82 -12.46 -0.27
C SER A 49 9.65 -13.37 0.10
N ALA A 50 8.69 -13.61 -0.81
CA ALA A 50 7.47 -14.34 -0.49
C ALA A 50 7.71 -15.82 -0.16
N LEU A 51 8.60 -16.50 -0.90
CA LEU A 51 8.99 -17.89 -0.61
C LEU A 51 10.02 -18.00 0.53
N GLY A 52 10.43 -16.87 1.13
CA GLY A 52 11.27 -16.85 2.34
C GLY A 52 12.74 -17.22 2.15
N TYR A 53 13.17 -17.61 0.94
CA TYR A 53 14.55 -18.07 0.70
C TYR A 53 15.60 -16.95 0.70
N VAL A 54 15.17 -15.69 0.85
CA VAL A 54 16.00 -14.53 1.22
C VAL A 54 15.36 -13.88 2.46
N PRO A 55 15.66 -14.35 3.69
CA PRO A 55 14.88 -14.01 4.87
C PRO A 55 14.82 -12.51 5.18
N VAL A 56 15.91 -11.76 4.96
CA VAL A 56 15.92 -10.29 5.16
C VAL A 56 14.90 -9.60 4.23
N SER A 57 14.76 -10.08 3.00
CA SER A 57 13.79 -9.55 2.04
C SER A 57 12.36 -9.95 2.42
N ALA A 58 12.17 -11.12 3.04
CA ALA A 58 10.87 -11.56 3.53
C ALA A 58 10.34 -10.64 4.64
N TRP A 59 11.20 -10.28 5.60
CA TRP A 59 10.87 -9.32 6.67
C TRP A 59 10.58 -7.91 6.14
N GLN A 60 11.44 -7.40 5.24
CA GLN A 60 11.23 -6.08 4.62
C GLN A 60 9.89 -6.02 3.89
N MET A 61 9.61 -7.01 3.03
CA MET A 61 8.39 -7.01 2.24
C MET A 61 7.12 -7.28 3.06
N LEU A 62 7.19 -8.07 4.14
CA LEU A 62 6.04 -8.23 5.03
C LEU A 62 5.63 -6.88 5.66
N SER A 63 6.60 -6.08 6.12
CA SER A 63 6.34 -4.73 6.62
C SER A 63 5.85 -3.82 5.52
N PHE A 64 6.63 -3.68 4.44
CA PHE A 64 6.34 -2.74 3.35
C PHE A 64 4.94 -2.98 2.74
N LEU A 65 4.58 -4.22 2.42
CA LEU A 65 3.27 -4.53 1.86
C LEU A 65 2.13 -4.28 2.85
N SER A 66 2.37 -4.44 4.16
CA SER A 66 1.39 -4.06 5.19
C SER A 66 1.22 -2.54 5.26
N ASP A 67 2.31 -1.78 5.13
CA ASP A 67 2.31 -0.32 5.04
C ASP A 67 1.65 0.23 3.75
N LEU A 68 1.51 -0.59 2.69
CA LEU A 68 0.71 -0.21 1.50
C LEU A 68 -0.80 -0.18 1.74
N GLY A 69 -1.33 -0.91 2.73
CA GLY A 69 -2.74 -0.82 3.10
C GLY A 69 -3.14 0.62 3.46
N PRO A 70 -2.41 1.28 4.39
CA PRO A 70 -2.48 2.71 4.65
C PRO A 70 -2.37 3.61 3.41
N VAL A 71 -1.45 3.32 2.49
CA VAL A 71 -1.27 4.09 1.25
C VAL A 71 -2.53 4.00 0.39
N TYR A 72 -3.03 2.80 0.10
CA TYR A 72 -4.28 2.60 -0.64
C TYR A 72 -5.49 3.23 0.05
N ALA A 73 -5.48 3.23 1.39
CA ALA A 73 -6.48 3.91 2.19
C ALA A 73 -6.45 5.42 1.92
N VAL A 74 -5.32 6.09 2.17
CA VAL A 74 -5.17 7.54 1.92
C VAL A 74 -5.44 7.89 0.45
N TRP A 75 -4.92 7.12 -0.50
CA TRP A 75 -5.10 7.39 -1.94
C TRP A 75 -6.57 7.34 -2.35
N THR A 76 -7.28 6.27 -1.98
CA THR A 76 -8.71 6.14 -2.26
C THR A 76 -9.54 7.17 -1.47
N LEU A 77 -9.06 7.61 -0.30
CA LEU A 77 -9.60 8.73 0.48
C LEU A 77 -9.20 10.10 -0.05
N GLU A 78 -8.43 10.19 -1.13
CA GLU A 78 -8.12 11.45 -1.79
C GLU A 78 -8.63 11.47 -3.24
N SER A 79 -9.40 10.47 -3.70
CA SER A 79 -9.93 10.46 -5.08
C SER A 79 -11.38 10.98 -5.22
N CYS A 80 -12.17 11.19 -4.14
CA CYS A 80 -13.66 11.26 -4.20
C CYS A 80 -14.41 12.42 -3.46
N ARG A 81 -13.83 13.59 -3.18
CA ARG A 81 -14.45 14.88 -2.73
C ARG A 81 -15.13 15.50 -3.94
N ALA A 82 -16.20 16.24 -3.66
CA ALA A 82 -16.92 17.02 -4.65
C ALA A 82 -16.02 17.99 -5.45
N GLY A 83 -14.99 18.58 -4.82
CA GLY A 83 -14.04 19.47 -5.51
C GLY A 83 -13.13 18.77 -6.53
N ASN A 84 -13.10 17.44 -6.54
CA ASN A 84 -12.37 16.66 -7.53
C ASN A 84 -13.23 16.28 -8.74
N ALA A 85 -14.57 16.33 -8.63
CA ALA A 85 -15.48 15.83 -9.66
C ALA A 85 -15.18 16.42 -11.05
N TRP A 86 -15.04 15.56 -12.06
CA TRP A 86 -14.65 15.88 -13.44
C TRP A 86 -13.21 16.35 -13.67
N SER A 87 -12.36 16.41 -12.64
CA SER A 87 -10.91 16.55 -12.84
C SER A 87 -10.32 15.25 -13.44
N PRO A 88 -9.09 15.29 -13.99
CA PRO A 88 -8.35 14.10 -14.33
C PRO A 88 -8.29 13.10 -13.17
N ALA A 89 -8.19 13.59 -11.92
CA ALA A 89 -8.15 12.84 -10.66
C ALA A 89 -9.50 12.26 -10.18
N ALA A 90 -10.67 12.64 -10.74
CA ALA A 90 -11.97 11.98 -10.48
C ALA A 90 -12.55 11.20 -11.66
N LEU A 91 -12.12 11.46 -12.90
CA LEU A 91 -12.18 10.43 -13.96
C LEU A 91 -11.33 9.22 -13.52
N MET A 92 -10.22 9.53 -12.87
CA MET A 92 -9.51 8.72 -11.88
C MET A 92 -10.27 8.49 -10.56
N GLN A 93 -11.59 8.27 -10.52
CA GLN A 93 -12.13 7.38 -9.47
C GLN A 93 -11.60 5.95 -9.66
N PHE A 94 -11.14 5.65 -10.87
CA PHE A 94 -10.20 4.58 -11.17
C PHE A 94 -8.74 4.85 -10.71
N SER A 95 -8.32 6.02 -10.18
CA SER A 95 -6.89 6.35 -9.96
C SER A 95 -6.17 5.39 -9.09
N ALA A 96 -6.77 4.96 -7.97
CA ALA A 96 -6.13 4.01 -7.08
C ALA A 96 -5.70 2.80 -7.93
N THR A 97 -6.63 2.05 -8.51
CA THR A 97 -6.37 0.98 -9.47
C THR A 97 -5.46 1.38 -10.65
N PHE A 98 -5.69 2.53 -11.29
CA PHE A 98 -5.00 2.96 -12.51
C PHE A 98 -3.54 3.39 -12.27
N TRP A 99 -3.18 3.78 -11.06
CA TRP A 99 -1.79 4.04 -10.66
C TRP A 99 -1.17 2.85 -9.93
N THR A 100 -1.90 2.22 -9.01
CA THR A 100 -1.39 1.08 -8.23
C THR A 100 -1.24 -0.18 -9.06
N THR A 101 -2.06 -0.43 -10.08
CA THR A 101 -1.93 -1.65 -10.90
C THR A 101 -0.73 -1.56 -11.85
N PRO A 102 -0.47 -0.43 -12.55
CA PRO A 102 0.83 -0.22 -13.20
C PRO A 102 2.00 -0.15 -12.22
N SER A 103 1.82 0.32 -10.98
CA SER A 103 2.90 0.30 -9.98
C SER A 103 3.34 -1.10 -9.58
N GLN A 104 2.51 -2.14 -9.75
CA GLN A 104 2.96 -3.54 -9.62
C GLN A 104 4.02 -3.92 -10.67
N LEU A 105 4.13 -3.17 -11.77
CA LEU A 105 5.11 -3.40 -12.85
C LEU A 105 6.36 -2.52 -12.72
N VAL A 106 6.25 -1.31 -12.14
CA VAL A 106 7.32 -0.29 -12.13
C VAL A 106 7.75 0.17 -10.72
N GLY A 107 7.16 -0.41 -9.68
CA GLY A 107 7.32 0.03 -8.29
C GLY A 107 6.37 1.18 -7.92
N ILE A 108 5.87 1.17 -6.69
CA ILE A 108 5.03 2.26 -6.15
C ILE A 108 5.84 3.51 -5.81
N GLY A 109 7.15 3.39 -5.62
CA GLY A 109 8.09 4.52 -5.48
C GLY A 109 8.24 5.33 -6.76
N SER A 110 7.95 4.73 -7.92
CA SER A 110 7.89 5.42 -9.22
C SER A 110 6.54 6.08 -9.46
N ALA A 111 5.44 5.40 -9.11
CA ALA A 111 4.07 5.87 -9.37
C ALA A 111 3.56 6.89 -8.34
N GLY A 112 3.91 6.71 -7.07
CA GLY A 112 3.48 7.53 -5.94
C GLY A 112 3.78 9.02 -6.09
N PRO A 113 5.01 9.45 -6.43
CA PRO A 113 5.33 10.86 -6.66
C PRO A 113 4.39 11.54 -7.67
N VAL A 114 4.04 10.83 -8.76
CA VAL A 114 3.16 11.36 -9.80
C VAL A 114 1.72 11.44 -9.32
N PHE A 115 1.24 10.42 -8.61
CA PHE A 115 -0.10 10.42 -8.02
C PHE A 115 -0.26 11.55 -6.97
N TYR A 116 0.68 11.72 -6.05
CA TYR A 116 0.64 12.78 -5.04
C TYR A 116 0.65 14.19 -5.64
N PHE A 117 1.30 14.40 -6.80
CA PHE A 117 1.30 15.69 -7.50
C PHE A 117 -0.06 16.04 -8.14
N LEU A 118 -0.85 15.03 -8.51
CA LEU A 118 -2.12 15.20 -9.24
C LEU A 118 -3.36 15.24 -8.31
N LEU A 119 -3.16 15.11 -7.00
CA LEU A 119 -4.24 14.81 -6.05
C LEU A 119 -5.00 16.04 -5.53
N LEU A 120 -6.32 16.01 -5.72
CA LEU A 120 -7.30 16.71 -4.88
C LEU A 120 -8.51 15.74 -4.61
N PRO A 121 -9.26 15.90 -3.50
CA PRO A 121 -9.35 14.85 -2.43
C PRO A 121 -10.62 13.89 -2.34
N ALA A 122 -10.93 13.11 -1.22
CA ALA A 122 -12.09 12.24 -0.59
C ALA A 122 -12.53 10.77 -0.97
N TYR A 123 -13.74 10.28 -0.49
CA TYR A 123 -14.05 9.00 0.25
C TYR A 123 -15.01 7.93 -0.38
N TYR A 124 -14.84 6.64 -0.03
CA TYR A 124 -15.79 5.51 -0.24
C TYR A 124 -16.08 4.62 1.00
N ALA A 125 -17.26 3.99 1.06
CA ALA A 125 -17.78 3.30 2.25
C ALA A 125 -17.46 1.79 2.42
N LEU A 126 -16.98 1.10 1.38
CA LEU A 126 -16.59 -0.33 1.43
C LEU A 126 -15.09 -0.54 1.56
N GLN A 127 -14.35 0.55 1.73
CA GLN A 127 -12.91 0.60 1.61
C GLN A 127 -12.17 -0.25 2.64
N LEU A 128 -12.61 -0.22 3.91
CA LEU A 128 -12.03 -1.02 4.99
C LEU A 128 -12.11 -2.54 4.75
N PRO A 129 -13.30 -3.16 4.61
CA PRO A 129 -13.38 -4.61 4.41
C PRO A 129 -12.66 -5.07 3.13
N LEU A 130 -12.62 -4.25 2.08
CA LEU A 130 -11.91 -4.59 0.84
C LEU A 130 -10.38 -4.53 1.00
N ILE A 131 -9.81 -3.51 1.65
CA ILE A 131 -8.36 -3.46 1.91
C ILE A 131 -7.93 -4.55 2.90
N LEU A 132 -8.79 -4.91 3.87
CA LEU A 132 -8.49 -6.02 4.78
C LEU A 132 -8.54 -7.39 4.06
N ALA A 133 -9.60 -7.67 3.29
CA ALA A 133 -9.80 -8.98 2.67
C ALA A 133 -9.01 -9.19 1.37
N LEU A 134 -8.88 -8.17 0.53
CA LEU A 134 -8.27 -8.26 -0.81
C LEU A 134 -6.88 -7.63 -0.89
N HIS A 135 -6.23 -7.36 0.24
CA HIS A 135 -4.81 -6.97 0.28
C HIS A 135 -4.14 -7.50 1.55
N ASN A 136 -4.56 -7.07 2.75
CA ASN A 136 -3.87 -7.48 3.99
C ASN A 136 -3.93 -9.01 4.22
N ALA A 137 -5.09 -9.63 4.04
CA ALA A 137 -5.22 -11.08 4.16
C ALA A 137 -4.39 -11.84 3.10
N GLU A 138 -4.32 -11.32 1.87
CA GLU A 138 -3.53 -11.92 0.79
C GLU A 138 -2.02 -11.80 1.06
N VAL A 139 -1.55 -10.63 1.53
CA VAL A 139 -0.16 -10.41 1.97
C VAL A 139 0.19 -11.33 3.15
N LEU A 140 -0.65 -11.37 4.19
CA LEU A 140 -0.40 -12.24 5.35
C LEU A 140 -0.37 -13.72 4.92
N ALA A 141 -1.24 -14.17 4.04
CA ALA A 141 -1.21 -15.53 3.51
C ALA A 141 -0.01 -15.80 2.59
N ALA A 142 0.44 -14.82 1.81
CA ALA A 142 1.63 -14.92 0.95
C ALA A 142 2.94 -15.08 1.74
N TYR A 143 3.03 -14.53 2.97
CA TYR A 143 4.26 -14.52 3.77
C TYR A 143 4.22 -15.44 5.00
N LEU A 144 3.03 -15.72 5.57
CA LEU A 144 2.89 -16.49 6.82
C LEU A 144 2.30 -17.90 6.64
N ALA A 145 1.78 -18.26 5.46
CA ALA A 145 1.33 -19.64 5.23
C ALA A 145 2.48 -20.65 5.45
N PRO A 146 2.21 -21.86 5.96
CA PRO A 146 3.27 -22.82 6.26
C PRO A 146 3.90 -23.44 5.00
N ASP A 147 3.15 -23.54 3.90
CA ASP A 147 3.61 -24.20 2.68
C ASP A 147 3.89 -23.23 1.52
N LEU A 148 4.93 -23.55 0.74
CA LEU A 148 5.43 -22.71 -0.35
C LEU A 148 4.45 -22.57 -1.52
N ALA A 149 3.58 -23.57 -1.74
CA ALA A 149 2.61 -23.55 -2.82
C ALA A 149 1.46 -22.57 -2.55
N THR A 150 0.98 -22.50 -1.31
CA THR A 150 0.01 -21.51 -0.82
C THR A 150 0.62 -20.12 -0.81
N ARG A 151 1.87 -19.94 -0.32
CA ARG A 151 2.58 -18.65 -0.42
C ARG A 151 2.65 -18.15 -1.86
N TYR A 152 3.06 -19.02 -2.78
CA TYR A 152 3.11 -18.70 -4.21
C TYR A 152 1.73 -18.36 -4.80
N TYR A 153 0.67 -19.09 -4.41
CA TYR A 153 -0.70 -18.81 -4.82
C TYR A 153 -1.18 -17.43 -4.35
N TRP A 154 -0.95 -17.06 -3.09
CA TRP A 154 -1.35 -15.76 -2.57
C TRP A 154 -0.46 -14.61 -3.08
N THR A 155 0.82 -14.89 -3.37
CA THR A 155 1.68 -13.92 -4.07
C THR A 155 1.11 -13.58 -5.45
N TRP A 156 0.55 -14.58 -6.17
CA TRP A 156 -0.19 -14.35 -7.40
C TRP A 156 -1.48 -13.56 -7.17
N ALA A 157 -2.35 -13.99 -6.25
CA ALA A 157 -3.60 -13.27 -5.95
C ALA A 157 -3.35 -11.78 -5.70
N TRP A 158 -2.35 -11.50 -4.86
CA TRP A 158 -1.95 -10.17 -4.43
C TRP A 158 -1.55 -9.21 -5.58
N GLN A 159 -0.97 -9.72 -6.68
CA GLN A 159 -0.53 -8.86 -7.79
C GLN A 159 -1.67 -8.02 -8.41
N LEU A 160 -2.92 -8.46 -8.30
CA LEU A 160 -4.09 -7.73 -8.77
C LEU A 160 -5.02 -7.24 -7.64
N SER A 161 -4.63 -7.37 -6.36
CA SER A 161 -5.32 -6.75 -5.21
C SER A 161 -5.85 -5.35 -5.52
N PRO A 162 -5.06 -4.42 -6.09
CA PRO A 162 -5.52 -3.04 -6.24
C PRO A 162 -6.54 -2.86 -7.36
N THR A 163 -6.53 -3.75 -8.36
CA THR A 163 -7.59 -3.84 -9.38
C THR A 163 -8.88 -4.37 -8.77
N TRP A 164 -8.80 -5.44 -7.99
CA TRP A 164 -9.98 -6.02 -7.35
C TRP A 164 -10.60 -5.09 -6.31
N ILE A 165 -9.78 -4.39 -5.51
CA ILE A 165 -10.24 -3.40 -4.53
C ILE A 165 -10.98 -2.24 -5.21
N GLY A 166 -10.48 -1.68 -6.31
CA GLY A 166 -11.15 -0.59 -7.01
C GLY A 166 -12.44 -1.03 -7.71
N LEU A 167 -12.41 -2.17 -8.41
CA LEU A 167 -13.61 -2.74 -9.04
C LEU A 167 -14.69 -3.07 -8.00
N ALA A 168 -14.32 -3.70 -6.88
CA ALA A 168 -15.26 -4.05 -5.82
C ALA A 168 -15.80 -2.81 -5.07
N ASN A 169 -14.98 -1.77 -4.85
CA ASN A 169 -15.46 -0.50 -4.31
C ASN A 169 -16.47 0.16 -5.26
N SER A 170 -16.17 0.22 -6.56
CA SER A 170 -17.05 0.81 -7.58
C SER A 170 -18.38 0.06 -7.67
N VAL A 171 -18.35 -1.25 -7.96
CA VAL A 171 -19.56 -2.09 -8.06
C VAL A 171 -20.35 -2.04 -6.74
N GLY A 172 -19.68 -2.18 -5.61
CA GLY A 172 -20.31 -2.19 -4.30
C GLY A 172 -20.92 -0.85 -3.89
N ALA A 173 -20.31 0.28 -4.26
CA ALA A 173 -20.86 1.62 -4.02
C ALA A 173 -22.14 1.88 -4.81
N HIS A 174 -22.26 1.30 -6.02
CA HIS A 174 -23.44 1.47 -6.88
C HIS A 174 -24.52 0.39 -6.69
N THR A 175 -24.21 -0.76 -6.09
CA THR A 175 -25.16 -1.88 -5.90
C THR A 175 -25.40 -2.21 -4.42
N VAL A 176 -24.37 -2.66 -3.72
CA VAL A 176 -24.45 -3.16 -2.33
C VAL A 176 -24.82 -2.04 -1.35
N VAL A 177 -24.19 -0.88 -1.43
CA VAL A 177 -24.45 0.24 -0.49
C VAL A 177 -25.89 0.77 -0.59
N PRO A 178 -26.47 1.02 -1.78
CA PRO A 178 -27.89 1.34 -1.90
C PRO A 178 -28.80 0.25 -1.33
N LEU A 179 -28.56 -1.03 -1.66
CA LEU A 179 -29.36 -2.15 -1.17
C LEU A 179 -29.32 -2.27 0.37
N LEU A 180 -28.15 -2.14 0.99
CA LEU A 180 -28.01 -2.15 2.45
C LEU A 180 -28.72 -0.95 3.10
N ARG A 181 -28.62 0.25 2.51
CA ARG A 181 -29.32 1.45 3.01
C ARG A 181 -30.84 1.33 2.91
N CYS A 182 -31.37 0.74 1.85
CA CYS A 182 -32.80 0.46 1.70
C CYS A 182 -33.27 -0.62 2.69
N ARG A 183 -32.51 -1.71 2.85
CA ARG A 183 -32.90 -2.86 3.68
C ARG A 183 -32.75 -2.61 5.18
N PHE A 184 -31.83 -1.75 5.59
CA PHE A 184 -31.53 -1.45 6.99
C PHE A 184 -31.65 0.05 7.31
N ALA A 185 -32.65 0.71 6.70
CA ALA A 185 -32.97 2.11 6.95
C ALA A 185 -33.17 2.37 8.46
N GLY A 186 -32.21 3.09 9.07
CA GLY A 186 -32.18 3.38 10.51
C GLY A 186 -30.94 2.86 11.24
N SER A 187 -30.25 1.82 10.74
CA SER A 187 -29.05 1.29 11.39
C SER A 187 -27.78 2.00 10.95
N LYS A 188 -27.22 2.85 11.83
CA LYS A 188 -25.95 3.55 11.62
C LYS A 188 -24.71 2.64 11.67
N ALA A 189 -24.87 1.35 11.97
CA ALA A 189 -23.78 0.44 12.34
C ALA A 189 -23.23 -0.44 11.21
N LEU A 190 -23.95 -0.59 10.08
CA LEU A 190 -23.67 -1.64 9.09
C LEU A 190 -22.53 -1.37 8.11
N LEU A 191 -22.04 -0.12 8.04
CA LEU A 191 -20.90 0.26 7.21
C LEU A 191 -19.99 1.17 8.04
N PRO A 192 -18.64 0.97 8.03
CA PRO A 192 -17.69 1.88 8.67
C PRO A 192 -17.80 3.28 8.05
N SER A 193 -18.68 4.12 8.60
CA SER A 193 -19.12 5.37 7.97
C SER A 193 -18.17 6.54 8.19
N SER A 194 -16.99 6.29 8.74
CA SER A 194 -16.02 7.29 9.15
C SER A 194 -14.64 6.98 8.55
N PRO A 195 -14.07 7.86 7.69
CA PRO A 195 -12.71 7.71 7.17
C PRO A 195 -11.67 7.51 8.28
N ARG A 196 -11.93 8.08 9.46
CA ARG A 196 -11.10 7.98 10.66
C ARG A 196 -10.97 6.55 11.16
N MET A 197 -12.07 5.78 11.17
CA MET A 197 -12.03 4.37 11.56
C MET A 197 -11.29 3.53 10.51
N VAL A 198 -11.60 3.74 9.23
CA VAL A 198 -10.93 3.06 8.11
C VAL A 198 -9.40 3.21 8.21
N LEU A 199 -8.92 4.43 8.43
CA LEU A 199 -7.48 4.69 8.62
C LEU A 199 -6.94 4.10 9.91
N ALA A 200 -7.63 4.32 11.06
CA ALA A 200 -7.22 3.79 12.36
C ALA A 200 -7.03 2.27 12.34
N ASP A 201 -8.00 1.53 11.82
CA ASP A 201 -7.98 0.07 11.77
C ASP A 201 -6.86 -0.44 10.84
N ILE A 202 -6.72 0.14 9.64
CA ILE A 202 -5.72 -0.27 8.65
C ILE A 202 -4.30 0.04 9.10
N GLY A 203 -4.05 1.21 9.67
CA GLY A 203 -2.70 1.55 10.16
C GLY A 203 -2.38 0.96 11.54
N LEU A 204 -3.37 0.50 12.31
CA LEU A 204 -3.11 -0.36 13.47
C LEU A 204 -2.55 -1.72 13.02
N VAL A 205 -3.06 -2.28 11.91
CA VAL A 205 -2.48 -3.48 11.28
C VAL A 205 -1.04 -3.20 10.83
N ALA A 206 -0.81 -2.10 10.10
CA ALA A 206 0.54 -1.73 9.65
C ALA A 206 1.53 -1.53 10.83
N ALA A 207 1.11 -0.79 11.87
CA ALA A 207 1.92 -0.61 13.08
C ALA A 207 2.19 -1.92 13.83
N GLY A 208 1.21 -2.83 13.86
CA GLY A 208 1.38 -4.16 14.43
C GLY A 208 2.45 -4.97 13.69
N VAL A 209 2.45 -4.92 12.35
CA VAL A 209 3.46 -5.62 11.53
C VAL A 209 4.84 -4.93 11.63
N TRP A 210 4.90 -3.60 11.72
CA TRP A 210 6.14 -2.86 11.98
C TRP A 210 6.77 -3.27 13.31
N VAL A 211 6.02 -3.21 14.41
CA VAL A 211 6.49 -3.59 15.75
C VAL A 211 6.86 -5.07 15.81
N TYR A 212 6.08 -5.94 15.17
CA TYR A 212 6.42 -7.37 15.01
C TYR A 212 7.76 -7.55 14.28
N THR A 213 7.98 -6.81 13.19
CA THR A 213 9.23 -6.87 12.41
C THR A 213 10.42 -6.40 13.25
N LEU A 214 10.30 -5.27 13.97
CA LEU A 214 11.38 -4.77 14.83
C LEU A 214 11.66 -5.66 16.06
N ALA A 215 10.65 -6.35 16.60
CA ALA A 215 10.80 -7.19 17.79
C ALA A 215 11.28 -8.62 17.48
N PHE A 216 10.94 -9.19 16.32
CA PHE A 216 11.17 -10.61 16.01
C PHE A 216 12.10 -10.88 14.82
N ALA A 217 12.43 -9.90 13.98
CA ALA A 217 13.40 -10.12 12.91
C ALA A 217 14.82 -10.32 13.49
N PRO A 218 15.57 -11.37 13.09
CA PRO A 218 16.95 -11.60 13.54
C PRO A 218 17.97 -10.70 12.80
N TYR A 219 17.53 -9.53 12.33
CA TYR A 219 18.28 -8.61 11.49
C TYR A 219 18.06 -7.18 11.98
N SER A 220 19.09 -6.33 11.88
CA SER A 220 18.94 -4.92 12.23
C SER A 220 18.00 -4.21 11.25
N ALA A 221 17.25 -3.21 11.74
CA ALA A 221 16.38 -2.38 10.90
C ALA A 221 17.14 -1.76 9.69
N ALA A 222 18.42 -1.43 9.85
CA ALA A 222 19.26 -0.96 8.75
C ALA A 222 19.46 -2.04 7.65
N GLN A 223 19.68 -3.30 8.01
CA GLN A 223 19.78 -4.39 7.02
C GLN A 223 18.45 -4.67 6.32
N ILE A 224 17.33 -4.47 7.01
CA ILE A 224 15.98 -4.68 6.47
C ILE A 224 15.62 -3.54 5.51
N PHE A 225 15.70 -2.28 5.94
CA PHE A 225 15.09 -1.14 5.25
C PHE A 225 16.07 -0.24 4.48
N VAL A 226 17.37 -0.24 4.78
CA VAL A 226 18.33 0.67 4.11
C VAL A 226 18.99 -0.04 2.92
N PRO A 227 18.89 0.50 1.69
CA PRO A 227 19.52 -0.09 0.52
C PRO A 227 21.05 0.02 0.56
N GLY A 228 21.71 -1.06 0.17
CA GLY A 228 23.18 -1.12 0.04
C GLY A 228 23.70 -0.21 -1.08
N ARG A 229 24.89 0.39 -0.86
CA ARG A 229 25.56 1.27 -1.84
C ARG A 229 26.38 0.52 -2.90
N ALA A 230 26.66 -0.76 -2.70
CA ALA A 230 27.43 -1.58 -3.63
C ALA A 230 26.64 -1.82 -4.94
N ALA A 231 27.35 -2.10 -6.02
CA ALA A 231 26.73 -2.49 -7.28
C ALA A 231 26.35 -3.98 -7.24
N GLU A 232 25.05 -4.28 -7.37
CA GLU A 232 24.53 -5.65 -7.33
C GLU A 232 24.53 -6.29 -8.72
N THR A 233 25.18 -7.44 -8.86
CA THR A 233 25.31 -8.19 -10.12
C THR A 233 24.39 -9.39 -10.24
N ASP A 234 23.89 -9.93 -9.11
CA ASP A 234 22.99 -11.07 -9.09
C ASP A 234 21.53 -10.67 -8.92
N PHE A 235 20.62 -11.53 -9.37
CA PHE A 235 19.17 -11.28 -9.35
C PHE A 235 18.60 -11.06 -7.94
N ILE A 236 19.07 -11.79 -6.92
CA ILE A 236 18.53 -11.71 -5.57
C ILE A 236 18.91 -10.38 -4.92
N SER A 237 20.20 -10.04 -4.94
CA SER A 237 20.69 -8.81 -4.33
C SER A 237 20.13 -7.58 -5.05
N HIS A 238 20.01 -7.64 -6.38
CA HIS A 238 19.38 -6.59 -7.17
C HIS A 238 17.89 -6.41 -6.83
N THR A 239 17.11 -7.49 -6.80
CA THR A 239 15.67 -7.45 -6.44
C THR A 239 15.46 -6.92 -5.03
N ARG A 240 16.20 -7.43 -4.03
CA ARG A 240 16.10 -6.94 -2.63
C ARG A 240 16.36 -5.43 -2.56
N ARG A 241 17.43 -4.96 -3.20
CA ARG A 241 17.79 -3.54 -3.21
C ARG A 241 16.76 -2.69 -3.95
N ALA A 242 16.18 -3.19 -5.04
CA ALA A 242 15.11 -2.51 -5.77
C ALA A 242 13.85 -2.33 -4.89
N LEU A 243 13.45 -3.35 -4.13
CA LEU A 243 12.31 -3.31 -3.23
C LEU A 243 12.53 -2.35 -2.04
N GLN A 244 13.74 -2.29 -1.49
CA GLN A 244 14.11 -1.30 -0.47
C GLN A 244 14.06 0.15 -1.01
N PHE A 245 14.50 0.37 -2.26
CA PHE A 245 14.33 1.68 -2.92
C PHE A 245 12.86 2.00 -3.21
N ASP A 246 12.06 1.00 -3.59
CA ASP A 246 10.64 1.19 -3.87
C ASP A 246 9.88 1.68 -2.63
N GLU A 247 10.11 1.04 -1.49
CA GLU A 247 9.61 1.46 -0.18
C GLU A 247 10.06 2.88 0.19
N LEU A 248 11.38 3.14 0.15
CA LEU A 248 11.94 4.43 0.52
C LEU A 248 11.40 5.58 -0.33
N CYS A 249 11.35 5.41 -1.65
CA CYS A 249 10.82 6.42 -2.57
C CYS A 249 9.31 6.64 -2.38
N SER A 250 8.54 5.58 -2.11
CA SER A 250 7.09 5.65 -1.88
C SER A 250 6.74 6.53 -0.67
N PHE A 251 7.39 6.24 0.46
CA PHE A 251 7.10 6.97 1.70
C PHE A 251 7.76 8.35 1.72
N ALA A 252 8.96 8.52 1.15
CA ALA A 252 9.56 9.84 0.98
C ALA A 252 8.64 10.77 0.16
N ALA A 253 8.05 10.28 -0.94
CA ALA A 253 7.09 11.05 -1.74
C ALA A 253 5.82 11.40 -0.95
N GLY A 254 5.28 10.44 -0.18
CA GLY A 254 4.13 10.68 0.69
C GLY A 254 4.41 11.72 1.77
N PHE A 255 5.54 11.62 2.47
CA PHE A 255 5.93 12.59 3.50
C PHE A 255 6.25 13.97 2.93
N LEU A 256 6.80 14.06 1.71
CA LEU A 256 6.97 15.35 1.00
C LEU A 256 5.63 15.99 0.66
N TRP A 257 4.67 15.23 0.11
CA TRP A 257 3.31 15.71 -0.18
C TRP A 257 2.58 16.18 1.09
N LEU A 258 2.70 15.41 2.17
CA LEU A 258 2.19 15.79 3.49
C LEU A 258 2.85 17.09 4.00
N SER A 259 4.16 17.26 3.77
CA SER A 259 4.89 18.48 4.17
C SER A 259 4.46 19.71 3.35
N TYR A 260 4.29 19.58 2.03
CA TYR A 260 3.73 20.64 1.18
C TYR A 260 2.33 21.04 1.63
N SER A 261 1.47 20.07 1.96
CA SER A 261 0.13 20.33 2.51
C SER A 261 0.15 21.19 3.79
N VAL A 262 1.23 21.16 4.59
CA VAL A 262 1.38 22.03 5.77
C VAL A 262 1.85 23.44 5.40
N GLY A 263 2.66 23.56 4.34
CA GLY A 263 2.91 24.84 3.68
C GLY A 263 1.62 25.52 3.23
N ASP A 264 0.71 24.77 2.59
CA ASP A 264 -0.60 25.27 2.16
C ASP A 264 -1.48 25.70 3.35
N LEU A 265 -1.53 24.90 4.43
CA LEU A 265 -2.27 25.27 5.65
C LEU A 265 -1.70 26.55 6.30
N TYR A 266 -0.39 26.75 6.25
CA TYR A 266 0.26 27.96 6.77
C TYR A 266 -0.03 29.18 5.88
N ALA A 267 0.07 29.03 4.56
CA ALA A 267 -0.27 30.08 3.59
C ALA A 267 -1.75 30.47 3.67
N ALA A 268 -2.65 29.52 3.94
CA ALA A 268 -4.08 29.75 4.20
C ALA A 268 -4.39 30.28 5.61
N ALA A 269 -3.38 30.55 6.44
CA ALA A 269 -3.50 31.01 7.83
C ALA A 269 -4.33 30.09 8.76
N LEU A 270 -4.42 28.79 8.43
CA LEU A 270 -5.11 27.77 9.22
C LEU A 270 -4.21 27.22 10.35
N ILE A 271 -2.91 27.47 10.27
CA ILE A 271 -1.91 27.23 11.32
C ILE A 271 -1.02 28.47 11.48
N LYS A 272 -0.51 28.71 12.70
CA LYS A 272 0.20 29.96 13.05
C LYS A 272 1.70 29.79 13.25
N GLY A 273 2.25 28.61 12.95
CA GLY A 273 3.63 28.26 13.27
C GLY A 273 3.82 27.83 14.73
N GLY A 274 5.07 27.75 15.18
CA GLY A 274 5.40 27.38 16.57
C GLY A 274 4.90 25.98 16.93
N LEU A 275 4.01 25.89 17.93
CA LEU A 275 3.45 24.60 18.38
C LEU A 275 2.63 23.88 17.31
N ASP A 276 2.07 24.58 16.31
CA ASP A 276 1.44 23.95 15.14
C ASP A 276 2.46 23.20 14.24
N LEU A 277 3.77 23.40 14.41
CA LEU A 277 4.84 22.75 13.62
C LEU A 277 5.62 21.67 14.40
N VAL A 278 5.43 21.55 15.72
CA VAL A 278 5.86 20.39 16.52
C VAL A 278 5.51 19.05 15.84
N PRO A 279 4.30 18.86 15.24
CA PRO A 279 4.02 17.79 14.29
C PRO A 279 5.20 17.36 13.40
N LEU A 280 5.80 18.31 12.66
CA LEU A 280 6.82 18.08 11.63
C LEU A 280 8.12 17.55 12.23
N VAL A 281 8.49 18.08 13.39
CA VAL A 281 9.73 17.74 14.10
C VAL A 281 9.66 16.33 14.69
N LEU A 282 8.47 15.87 15.09
CA LEU A 282 8.27 14.55 15.69
C LEU A 282 8.10 13.41 14.67
N LEU A 283 7.95 13.71 13.36
CA LEU A 283 7.77 12.70 12.30
C LEU A 283 8.79 11.54 12.37
N PRO A 284 10.12 11.76 12.50
CA PRO A 284 11.08 10.65 12.49
C PRO A 284 10.97 9.76 13.73
N ILE A 285 10.62 10.37 14.88
CA ILE A 285 10.48 9.66 16.16
C ILE A 285 9.23 8.79 16.12
N ILE A 286 8.08 9.37 15.74
CA ILE A 286 6.81 8.64 15.65
C ILE A 286 6.92 7.55 14.58
N GLY A 287 7.51 7.85 13.41
CA GLY A 287 7.74 6.88 12.34
C GLY A 287 8.62 5.71 12.75
N GLY A 288 9.67 5.94 13.54
CA GLY A 288 10.47 4.86 14.12
C GLY A 288 9.67 3.95 15.07
N CYS A 289 8.70 4.51 15.81
CA CYS A 289 7.86 3.75 16.73
C CYS A 289 6.72 2.96 16.07
N VAL A 290 6.04 3.54 15.06
CA VAL A 290 4.81 2.94 14.49
C VAL A 290 4.93 2.49 13.03
N GLY A 291 6.03 2.79 12.36
CA GLY A 291 6.23 2.46 10.95
C GLY A 291 5.68 3.51 9.97
N PRO A 292 6.14 3.49 8.71
CA PRO A 292 5.89 4.55 7.76
C PRO A 292 4.44 4.62 7.26
N GLY A 293 3.78 3.48 7.05
CA GLY A 293 2.38 3.42 6.61
C GLY A 293 1.42 3.83 7.73
N ALA A 294 1.63 3.37 8.96
CA ALA A 294 0.83 3.80 10.10
C ALA A 294 0.99 5.31 10.39
N LEU A 295 2.19 5.86 10.25
CA LEU A 295 2.46 7.30 10.34
C LEU A 295 1.72 8.10 9.25
N LEU A 296 1.65 7.57 8.02
CA LEU A 296 0.93 8.18 6.90
C LEU A 296 -0.59 8.22 7.15
N ALA A 297 -1.18 7.14 7.68
CA ALA A 297 -2.63 7.01 7.84
C ALA A 297 -3.21 7.47 9.18
N VAL A 298 -2.64 7.03 10.31
CA VAL A 298 -3.34 7.00 11.61
C VAL A 298 -2.99 8.18 12.49
N THR A 299 -1.72 8.26 12.87
CA THR A 299 -1.39 8.73 14.21
C THR A 299 -1.23 10.22 14.33
N TRP A 300 -0.99 10.92 13.22
CA TRP A 300 -0.82 12.37 13.29
C TRP A 300 -1.21 13.12 12.01
N TRP A 301 -0.57 12.87 10.86
CA TRP A 301 -0.52 13.90 9.82
C TRP A 301 -1.81 14.12 9.01
N TRP A 302 -2.30 13.08 8.34
CA TRP A 302 -3.50 13.21 7.50
C TRP A 302 -4.71 13.60 8.36
N TRP A 303 -4.88 12.96 9.52
CA TRP A 303 -5.91 13.30 10.49
C TRP A 303 -5.82 14.78 10.93
N TRP A 304 -4.65 15.23 11.38
CA TRP A 304 -4.46 16.60 11.86
C TRP A 304 -4.73 17.62 10.76
N ARG A 305 -4.23 17.39 9.55
CA ARG A 305 -4.56 18.19 8.35
C ARG A 305 -6.06 18.30 8.15
N GLU A 306 -6.78 17.17 8.18
CA GLU A 306 -8.25 17.18 8.02
C GLU A 306 -8.96 17.93 9.15
N THR A 307 -8.48 17.88 10.39
CA THR A 307 -9.06 18.70 11.47
C THR A 307 -8.89 20.19 11.18
N LYS A 308 -7.74 20.63 10.67
CA LYS A 308 -7.50 22.03 10.27
C LYS A 308 -8.36 22.43 9.06
N LEU A 309 -8.44 21.60 8.01
CA LEU A 309 -9.30 21.87 6.86
C LEU A 309 -10.79 21.96 7.24
N SER A 310 -11.24 21.17 8.23
CA SER A 310 -12.62 21.21 8.69
C SER A 310 -13.04 22.51 9.39
N THR A 311 -12.10 23.38 9.78
CA THR A 311 -12.42 24.69 10.36
C THR A 311 -12.86 25.72 9.31
N ILE A 312 -12.63 25.45 8.02
CA ILE A 312 -13.06 26.31 6.91
C ILE A 312 -14.60 26.25 6.82
N LYS A 313 -15.27 27.29 7.32
CA LYS A 313 -16.72 27.47 7.11
C LYS A 313 -16.98 27.77 5.64
N VAL A 314 -17.39 26.75 4.89
CA VAL A 314 -17.94 26.93 3.54
C VAL A 314 -19.22 27.76 3.66
N LYS A 315 -19.13 29.07 3.36
CA LYS A 315 -20.30 29.87 3.01
C LYS A 315 -20.87 29.26 1.73
N ARG A 316 -21.95 28.49 1.85
CA ARG A 316 -22.80 28.21 0.69
C ARG A 316 -23.30 29.56 0.18
N ALA A 317 -22.93 29.90 -1.05
CA ALA A 317 -23.68 30.89 -1.80
C ALA A 317 -25.11 30.36 -1.92
N ALA A 318 -26.07 31.21 -1.58
CA ALA A 318 -27.50 30.95 -1.74
C ALA A 318 -27.94 31.36 -3.15
#